data_AF-A0AA41N1W0-F1
#
_entry.id   AF-A0AA41N1W0-F1
#
_cell.length_a   1.000
_cell.length_b   1.000
_cell.length_c   1.000
_cell.angle_alpha   90.00
_cell.angle_beta   90.00
_cell.angle_gamma   90.00
#
_symmetry.space_group_name_H-M   'P 1'
#
loop_
_entity.id
_entity.type
_entity.pdbx_description
1 polymer ?
#
loop_
_entity_poly.entity_id
_entity_poly.type
_entity_poly.pdbx_seq_one_letter_code
_entity_poly.pdbx_strand_id
1 'polypeptide(L)'
;MKKFCVRTYDICEVSPGPHLNMIIGANGTGKSSIVCAICLGLAGKPAFMGRADKDKVGEFAKLSKIELLEATEKSIGPPEMHRYHCELKNFREKEKQLETSCKEKTEYLEKMVQRNERYKQDVERFYERKRHLDLIEMLEAKRPWVEYENVRQEYEEVKLARDRVKEEVRKLKEGQIPMTRRIEEIERQRHNLEALIKEKATDIKETSQKCKQKQDVIERKDKHIEELQQALTVKQNEEQDRQRRISNTRKMIEDLQNELKTTENCENLQPQIDAITNDLRRVQDEKALCEGEIIDKRRERETLEKEKKNVDDHIVRFDNLMNQKEDKLRQRYRDTYDAVLWLRSNRDKFKQRVCEPIMLTINMKDNKNAKYIENHIPSNDLRAFVFESQEDMEVFLKEDKDKGNSCTQQHCTEEEEEEDEEEEEESFMASREMIPERKNQEKESDDALTVNEETSEESNQMEEFDLSRAEKDLHSEGSENTDPVSSGSDCHQTAESMGSTSSKTGEILSESSMENDDDTKEGPDEPMEQD
;
A
#
# COMPACT_ATOMS: atom_id res chain seq x y z
N MET A 1 162.92 41.48 47.84
CA MET A 1 162.01 41.33 49.01
C MET A 1 160.61 41.74 48.57
N LYS A 2 159.60 40.86 48.72
CA LYS A 2 158.20 41.14 48.35
C LYS A 2 157.40 41.40 49.64
N LYS A 3 156.77 42.58 49.75
CA LYS A 3 155.93 42.97 50.90
C LYS A 3 154.48 42.55 50.64
N PHE A 4 153.82 41.95 51.63
CA PHE A 4 152.39 41.58 51.59
C PHE A 4 151.64 42.27 52.72
N CYS A 5 150.45 42.81 52.43
CA CYS A 5 149.59 43.47 53.41
C CYS A 5 148.52 42.47 53.88
N VAL A 6 148.45 42.17 55.18
CA VAL A 6 147.43 41.30 55.77
C VAL A 6 146.52 42.18 56.63
N ARG A 7 145.20 42.07 56.46
CA ARG A 7 144.18 43.02 56.97
C ARG A 7 144.11 43.23 58.50
N THR A 8 144.95 42.54 59.27
CA THR A 8 145.03 42.65 60.75
C THR A 8 146.32 43.32 61.24
N TYR A 9 147.32 43.54 60.37
CA TYR A 9 148.58 44.21 60.69
C TYR A 9 149.03 45.07 59.51
N ASP A 10 149.36 46.34 59.72
CA ASP A 10 149.66 47.28 58.63
C ASP A 10 150.92 46.90 57.84
N ILE A 11 151.93 46.30 58.48
CA ILE A 11 153.11 45.74 57.82
C ILE A 11 153.50 44.44 58.55
N CYS A 12 153.48 43.31 57.83
CA CYS A 12 153.91 42.02 58.34
C CYS A 12 155.03 41.46 57.45
N GLU A 13 156.20 41.20 58.03
CA GLU A 13 157.33 40.57 57.35
C GLU A 13 157.48 39.15 57.90
N VAL A 14 157.36 38.15 57.02
CA VAL A 14 157.40 36.73 57.39
C VAL A 14 158.54 36.06 56.64
N SER A 15 159.42 35.37 57.38
CA SER A 15 160.50 34.55 56.82
C SER A 15 160.16 33.06 56.98
N PRO A 16 159.46 32.44 56.01
CA PRO A 16 159.03 31.06 56.14
C PRO A 16 160.22 30.08 56.02
N GLY A 17 160.22 29.04 56.85
CA GLY A 17 161.16 27.92 56.76
C GLY A 17 160.86 26.97 55.58
N PRO A 18 161.74 25.99 55.29
CA PRO A 18 161.72 25.20 54.05
C PRO A 18 160.50 24.27 53.83
N HIS A 19 159.54 24.20 54.76
CA HIS A 19 158.39 23.27 54.70
C HIS A 19 157.00 23.95 54.77
N LEU A 20 156.89 25.26 54.52
CA LEU A 20 155.59 25.94 54.51
C LEU A 20 154.99 26.03 53.09
N ASN A 21 153.84 25.38 52.88
CA ASN A 21 153.02 25.55 51.66
C ASN A 21 151.96 26.63 51.90
N MET A 22 151.97 27.70 51.09
CA MET A 22 151.06 28.84 51.25
C MET A 22 150.26 29.10 49.96
N ILE A 23 148.93 29.10 50.06
CA ILE A 23 148.01 29.47 48.97
C ILE A 23 147.46 30.87 49.25
N ILE A 24 147.78 31.84 48.37
CA ILE A 24 147.37 33.25 48.49
C ILE A 24 146.47 33.62 47.31
N GLY A 25 145.48 34.48 47.57
CA GLY A 25 144.60 35.05 46.54
C GLY A 25 143.59 36.01 47.17
N ALA A 26 142.95 36.86 46.37
CA ALA A 26 141.97 37.84 46.85
C ALA A 26 140.74 37.17 47.51
N ASN A 27 140.02 37.86 48.39
CA ASN A 27 138.83 37.29 49.05
C ASN A 27 137.76 36.93 47.99
N GLY A 28 137.13 35.76 48.13
CA GLY A 28 136.13 35.26 47.18
C GLY A 28 136.66 34.42 46.01
N THR A 29 137.98 34.33 45.78
CA THR A 29 138.56 33.58 44.65
C THR A 29 138.60 32.05 44.81
N GLY A 30 137.72 31.47 45.65
CA GLY A 30 137.61 30.01 45.80
C GLY A 30 138.75 29.31 46.56
N LYS A 31 139.61 30.04 47.28
CA LYS A 31 140.73 29.44 48.04
C LYS A 31 140.26 28.35 49.02
N SER A 32 139.18 28.59 49.76
CA SER A 32 138.60 27.61 50.68
C SER A 32 138.00 26.41 49.93
N SER A 33 137.46 26.60 48.72
CA SER A 33 136.95 25.51 47.87
C SER A 33 138.08 24.61 47.37
N ILE A 34 139.25 25.16 47.03
CA ILE A 34 140.44 24.38 46.65
C ILE A 34 140.95 23.56 47.83
N VAL A 35 141.02 24.15 49.02
CA VAL A 35 141.37 23.42 50.25
C VAL A 35 140.36 22.30 50.53
N CYS A 36 139.07 22.56 50.29
CA CYS A 36 138.01 21.58 50.46
C CYS A 36 138.11 20.41 49.48
N ALA A 37 138.42 20.70 48.20
CA ALA A 37 138.64 19.68 47.18
C ALA A 37 139.88 18.83 47.47
N ILE A 38 141.00 19.43 47.91
CA ILE A 38 142.20 18.70 48.32
C ILE A 38 141.90 17.80 49.53
N CYS A 39 141.15 18.31 50.52
CA CYS A 39 140.77 17.53 51.69
C CYS A 39 139.91 16.32 51.31
N LEU A 40 138.90 16.50 50.45
CA LEU A 40 138.08 15.39 49.94
C LEU A 40 138.89 14.41 49.07
N GLY A 41 139.78 14.92 48.22
CA GLY A 41 140.64 14.10 47.35
C GLY A 41 141.67 13.26 48.10
N LEU A 42 142.12 13.72 49.27
CA LEU A 42 142.98 12.97 50.20
C LEU A 42 142.16 12.15 51.22
N ALA A 43 140.87 11.90 50.95
CA ALA A 43 139.94 11.16 51.80
C ALA A 43 139.74 11.74 53.22
N GLY A 44 139.98 13.03 53.40
CA GLY A 44 139.66 13.79 54.60
C GLY A 44 138.16 14.03 54.76
N LYS A 45 137.66 14.05 56.00
CA LYS A 45 136.25 14.31 56.29
C LYS A 45 135.93 15.81 56.16
N PRO A 46 134.87 16.22 55.43
CA PRO A 46 134.51 17.63 55.25
C PRO A 46 134.13 18.36 56.56
N ALA A 47 133.82 17.62 57.63
CA ALA A 47 133.61 18.15 58.98
C ALA A 47 134.84 18.89 59.54
N PHE A 48 136.06 18.53 59.14
CA PHE A 48 137.30 19.19 59.60
C PHE A 48 137.43 20.65 59.15
N MET A 49 136.65 21.08 58.16
CA MET A 49 136.68 22.44 57.62
C MET A 49 135.47 23.30 58.04
N GLY A 50 134.58 22.75 58.88
CA GLY A 50 133.51 23.47 59.55
C GLY A 50 132.45 24.15 58.66
N ARG A 51 132.24 23.71 57.41
CA ARG A 51 131.44 24.47 56.42
C ARG A 51 130.50 23.67 55.48
N ALA A 52 130.09 22.43 55.77
CA ALA A 52 129.07 21.76 54.93
C ALA A 52 128.15 20.79 55.71
N ASP A 53 126.86 21.11 55.78
CA ASP A 53 125.78 20.25 56.31
C ASP A 53 125.22 19.33 55.20
N LYS A 54 125.03 18.04 55.52
CA LYS A 54 124.79 16.94 54.56
C LYS A 54 123.33 16.77 54.08
N ASP A 55 122.33 17.33 54.76
CA ASP A 55 120.94 16.86 54.60
C ASP A 55 120.12 17.51 53.47
N LYS A 56 120.52 18.70 52.99
CA LYS A 56 119.72 19.45 52.00
C LYS A 56 119.79 18.91 50.57
N VAL A 57 120.70 17.97 50.28
CA VAL A 57 120.95 17.51 48.90
C VAL A 57 120.16 16.25 48.55
N GLY A 58 119.78 15.44 49.54
CA GLY A 58 119.07 14.16 49.32
C GLY A 58 117.56 14.30 49.03
N GLU A 59 116.91 15.35 49.54
CA GLU A 59 115.46 15.57 49.37
C GLU A 59 115.09 15.98 47.93
N PHE A 60 115.98 16.68 47.23
CA PHE A 60 115.75 17.09 45.84
C PHE A 60 115.66 15.91 44.86
N ALA A 61 116.25 14.75 45.16
CA ALA A 61 116.20 13.59 44.28
C ALA A 61 114.85 12.85 44.29
N LYS A 62 113.96 13.14 45.26
CA LYS A 62 112.68 12.42 45.46
C LYS A 62 111.44 13.17 44.97
N LEU A 63 111.57 14.45 44.60
CA LEU A 63 110.46 15.28 44.13
C LEU A 63 110.00 14.84 42.73
N SER A 64 108.69 14.94 42.44
CA SER A 64 108.18 14.71 41.08
C SER A 64 108.77 15.76 40.11
N LYS A 65 108.76 15.49 38.80
CA LYS A 65 109.33 16.44 37.81
C LYS A 65 108.72 17.86 37.93
N ILE A 66 107.45 17.96 38.33
CA ILE A 66 106.72 19.23 38.51
C ILE A 66 107.09 19.90 39.84
N GLU A 67 107.16 19.13 40.94
CA GLU A 67 107.55 19.65 42.25
C GLU A 67 109.04 20.00 42.30
N LEU A 68 109.87 19.25 41.58
CA LEU A 68 111.29 19.53 41.41
C LEU A 68 111.49 20.83 40.64
N LEU A 69 110.71 21.05 39.58
CA LEU A 69 110.68 22.33 38.87
C LEU A 69 110.30 23.44 39.84
N GLU A 70 109.20 23.31 40.57
CA GLU A 70 108.75 24.32 41.54
C GLU A 70 109.78 24.60 42.66
N ALA A 71 110.43 23.56 43.19
CA ALA A 71 111.49 23.70 44.20
C ALA A 71 112.75 24.35 43.64
N THR A 72 113.08 24.09 42.37
CA THR A 72 114.20 24.71 41.66
C THR A 72 113.93 26.18 41.36
N GLU A 73 112.72 26.51 40.89
CA GLU A 73 112.26 27.88 40.65
C GLU A 73 112.29 28.72 41.94
N LYS A 74 111.91 28.13 43.10
CA LYS A 74 111.98 28.79 44.41
C LYS A 74 113.40 29.01 44.93
N SER A 75 114.35 28.15 44.56
CA SER A 75 115.69 28.12 45.15
C SER A 75 116.76 28.85 44.33
N ILE A 76 116.63 28.85 43.00
CA ILE A 76 117.66 29.37 42.08
C ILE A 76 117.09 30.49 41.19
N GLY A 77 115.78 30.53 40.96
CA GLY A 77 115.12 31.55 40.16
C GLY A 77 114.95 32.89 40.89
N PRO A 78 114.82 34.02 40.16
CA PRO A 78 114.31 35.26 40.74
C PRO A 78 112.95 35.05 41.42
N PRO A 79 112.64 35.72 42.54
CA PRO A 79 111.39 35.54 43.29
C PRO A 79 110.11 35.68 42.45
N GLU A 80 110.17 36.45 41.37
CA GLU A 80 109.07 36.69 40.44
C GLU A 80 108.68 35.43 39.64
N MET A 81 109.63 34.52 39.36
CA MET A 81 109.43 33.35 38.50
C MET A 81 108.40 32.37 39.10
N HIS A 82 108.58 32.01 40.38
CA HIS A 82 107.64 31.11 41.06
C HIS A 82 106.26 31.78 41.22
N ARG A 83 106.21 33.09 41.48
CA ARG A 83 104.96 33.84 41.55
C ARG A 83 104.18 33.75 40.23
N TYR A 84 104.84 33.98 39.09
CA TYR A 84 104.22 33.85 37.77
C TYR A 84 103.74 32.42 37.50
N HIS A 85 104.48 31.39 37.89
CA HIS A 85 104.04 30.01 37.73
C HIS A 85 102.77 29.71 38.57
N CYS A 86 102.69 30.18 39.81
CA CYS A 86 101.48 30.07 40.62
C CYS A 86 100.29 30.84 40.02
N GLU A 87 100.53 32.05 39.50
CA GLU A 87 99.51 32.81 38.78
C GLU A 87 99.01 32.07 37.54
N LEU A 88 99.91 31.44 36.75
CA LEU A 88 99.55 30.62 35.59
C LEU A 88 98.71 29.39 35.97
N LYS A 89 99.04 28.69 37.06
CA LYS A 89 98.21 27.58 37.58
C LYS A 89 96.80 28.07 37.92
N ASN A 90 96.69 29.19 38.64
CA ASN A 90 95.41 29.80 38.99
C ASN A 90 94.62 30.22 37.74
N PHE A 91 95.29 30.80 36.73
CA PHE A 91 94.65 31.14 35.46
C PHE A 91 94.15 29.89 34.73
N ARG A 92 94.90 28.78 34.73
CA ARG A 92 94.47 27.52 34.12
C ARG A 92 93.28 26.90 34.83
N GLU A 93 93.21 26.97 36.16
CA GLU A 93 92.05 26.50 36.93
C GLU A 93 90.80 27.34 36.62
N LYS A 94 90.95 28.67 36.58
CA LYS A 94 89.87 29.58 36.19
C LYS A 94 89.41 29.35 34.76
N GLU A 95 90.33 29.16 33.82
CA GLU A 95 90.04 28.82 32.44
C GLU A 95 89.22 27.53 32.37
N LYS A 96 89.60 26.49 33.10
CA LYS A 96 88.88 25.21 33.15
C LYS A 96 87.46 25.37 33.72
N GLN A 97 87.30 26.15 34.80
CA GLN A 97 85.97 26.42 35.40
C GLN A 97 85.07 27.21 34.44
N LEU A 98 85.64 28.19 33.73
CA LEU A 98 84.94 28.94 32.70
C LEU A 98 84.57 28.03 31.52
N GLU A 99 85.46 27.13 31.11
CA GLU A 99 85.20 26.17 30.05
C GLU A 99 84.03 25.24 30.40
N THR A 100 83.98 24.70 31.62
CA THR A 100 82.85 23.87 32.07
C THR A 100 81.56 24.68 32.14
N SER A 101 81.60 25.91 32.67
CA SER A 101 80.42 26.77 32.73
C SER A 101 79.91 27.16 31.33
N CYS A 102 80.83 27.41 30.38
CA CYS A 102 80.47 27.67 28.99
C CYS A 102 79.80 26.45 28.35
N LYS A 103 80.33 25.24 28.56
CA LYS A 103 79.72 24.00 28.06
C LYS A 103 78.31 23.80 28.61
N GLU A 104 78.13 23.90 29.92
CA GLU A 104 76.81 23.78 30.58
C GLU A 104 75.81 24.82 30.06
N LYS A 105 76.22 26.08 29.94
CA LYS A 105 75.36 27.14 29.39
C LYS A 105 75.01 26.92 27.92
N THR A 106 75.94 26.38 27.13
CA THR A 106 75.71 26.07 25.72
C THR A 106 74.70 24.93 25.57
N GLU A 107 74.86 23.85 26.34
CA GLU A 107 73.90 22.74 26.36
C GLU A 107 72.52 23.17 26.86
N TYR A 108 72.47 24.05 27.87
CA TYR A 108 71.22 24.62 28.37
C TYR A 108 70.55 25.50 27.31
N LEU A 109 71.32 26.36 26.63
CA LEU A 109 70.81 27.19 25.54
C LEU A 109 70.24 26.32 24.42
N GLU A 110 70.93 25.27 24.01
CA GLU A 110 70.46 24.35 22.97
C GLU A 110 69.12 23.69 23.37
N LYS A 111 69.00 23.23 24.62
CA LYS A 111 67.74 22.70 25.16
C LYS A 111 66.61 23.74 25.11
N MET A 112 66.91 25.00 25.45
CA MET A 112 65.93 26.08 25.40
C MET A 112 65.54 26.45 23.96
N VAL A 113 66.48 26.43 23.02
CA VAL A 113 66.21 26.63 21.59
C VAL A 113 65.30 25.53 21.05
N GLN A 114 65.62 24.26 21.32
CA GLN A 114 64.78 23.13 20.91
C GLN A 114 63.38 23.16 21.56
N ARG A 115 63.25 23.68 22.78
CA ARG A 115 61.95 23.87 23.43
C ARG A 115 61.16 25.01 22.79
N ASN A 116 61.82 26.12 22.49
CA ASN A 116 61.19 27.25 21.82
C ASN A 116 60.69 26.85 20.42
N GLU A 117 61.48 26.06 19.68
CA GLU A 117 61.09 25.58 18.36
C GLU A 117 59.84 24.67 18.40
N ARG A 118 59.73 23.81 19.42
CA ARG A 118 58.50 23.04 19.68
C ARG A 118 57.31 23.94 19.98
N TYR A 119 57.50 24.96 20.81
CA TYR A 119 56.41 25.91 21.12
C TYR A 119 55.97 26.74 19.91
N LYS A 120 56.87 27.09 19.00
CA LYS A 120 56.46 27.74 17.74
C LYS A 120 55.51 26.85 16.93
N GLN A 121 55.84 25.57 16.78
CA GLN A 121 54.98 24.61 16.08
C GLN A 121 53.61 24.45 16.77
N ASP A 122 53.60 24.37 18.11
CA ASP A 122 52.33 24.28 18.87
C ASP A 122 51.47 25.55 18.70
N VAL A 123 52.10 26.72 18.65
CA VAL A 123 51.43 28.01 18.42
C VAL A 123 50.88 28.09 16.99
N GLU A 124 51.63 27.64 15.99
CA GLU A 124 51.15 27.57 14.59
C GLU A 124 49.93 26.64 14.47
N ARG A 125 50.01 25.42 15.03
CA ARG A 125 48.89 24.48 15.08
C ARG A 125 47.67 25.06 15.80
N PHE A 126 47.88 25.83 16.85
CA PHE A 126 46.80 26.51 17.56
C PHE A 126 46.08 27.52 16.65
N TYR A 127 46.82 28.34 15.90
CA TYR A 127 46.23 29.31 14.98
C TYR A 127 45.53 28.65 13.78
N GLU A 128 46.10 27.58 13.22
CA GLU A 128 45.45 26.79 12.17
C GLU A 128 44.12 26.21 12.67
N ARG A 129 44.14 25.56 13.84
CA ARG A 129 42.92 25.04 14.47
C ARG A 129 41.90 26.14 14.70
N LYS A 130 42.32 27.32 15.17
CA LYS A 130 41.42 28.46 15.36
C LYS A 130 40.77 28.90 14.05
N ARG A 131 41.55 29.04 12.97
CA ARG A 131 41.01 29.36 11.64
C ARG A 131 39.99 28.34 11.15
N HIS A 132 40.25 27.05 11.37
CA HIS A 132 39.30 26.00 11.01
C HIS A 132 38.01 26.07 11.84
N LEU A 133 38.11 26.35 13.14
CA LEU A 133 36.93 26.53 13.99
C LEU A 133 36.11 27.75 13.57
N ASP A 134 36.76 28.89 13.31
CA ASP A 134 36.08 30.10 12.83
C ASP A 134 35.37 29.85 11.49
N LEU A 135 35.99 29.05 10.60
CA LEU A 135 35.39 28.64 9.33
C LEU A 135 34.19 27.70 9.53
N ILE A 136 34.30 26.72 10.43
CA ILE A 136 33.21 25.81 10.77
C ILE A 136 32.02 26.60 11.31
N GLU A 137 32.24 27.52 12.25
CA GLU A 137 31.18 28.38 12.80
C GLU A 137 30.47 29.19 11.71
N MET A 138 31.23 29.77 10.78
CA MET A 138 30.66 30.49 9.63
C MET A 138 29.85 29.56 8.72
N LEU A 139 30.36 28.36 8.42
CA LEU A 139 29.66 27.39 7.58
C LEU A 139 28.39 26.83 8.25
N GLU A 140 28.43 26.61 9.57
CA GLU A 140 27.26 26.21 10.37
C GLU A 140 26.19 27.31 10.33
N ALA A 141 26.57 28.58 10.42
CA ALA A 141 25.64 29.70 10.25
C ALA A 141 25.09 29.81 8.82
N LYS A 142 25.88 29.45 7.80
CA LYS A 142 25.48 29.49 6.39
C LYS A 142 24.60 28.31 5.97
N ARG A 143 24.73 27.15 6.63
CA ARG A 143 24.01 25.92 6.27
C ARG A 143 22.48 26.11 6.19
N PRO A 144 21.78 26.70 7.18
CA PRO A 144 20.34 26.95 7.09
C PRO A 144 19.95 27.86 5.93
N TRP A 145 20.82 28.79 5.54
CA TRP A 145 20.55 29.70 4.43
C TRP A 145 20.55 28.96 3.09
N VAL A 146 21.48 28.02 2.91
CA VAL A 146 21.52 27.16 1.72
C VAL A 146 20.32 26.22 1.69
N GLU A 147 19.98 25.60 2.83
CA GLU A 147 18.78 24.75 2.95
C GLU A 147 17.50 25.54 2.60
N TYR A 148 17.37 26.76 3.13
CA TYR A 148 16.27 27.67 2.80
C TYR A 148 16.23 28.01 1.31
N GLU A 149 17.35 28.41 0.71
CA GLU A 149 17.40 28.84 -0.68
C GLU A 149 17.04 27.69 -1.64
N ASN A 150 17.48 26.46 -1.35
CA ASN A 150 17.08 25.27 -2.11
C ASN A 150 15.56 25.05 -2.05
N VAL A 151 14.98 25.03 -0.84
CA VAL A 151 13.53 24.82 -0.65
C VAL A 151 12.73 25.97 -1.26
N ARG A 152 13.25 27.20 -1.21
CA ARG A 152 12.63 28.37 -1.83
C ARG A 152 12.59 28.27 -3.35
N GLN A 153 13.65 27.77 -3.98
CA GLN A 153 13.68 27.55 -5.43
C GLN A 153 12.64 26.51 -5.83
N GLU A 154 12.59 25.36 -5.15
CA GLU A 154 11.55 24.34 -5.37
C GLU A 154 10.14 24.90 -5.17
N TYR A 155 9.93 25.70 -4.11
CA TYR A 155 8.66 26.38 -3.85
C TYR A 155 8.26 27.31 -5.00
N GLU A 156 9.19 28.11 -5.52
CA GLU A 156 8.87 29.06 -6.59
C GLU A 156 8.55 28.33 -7.91
N GLU A 157 9.24 27.25 -8.22
CA GLU A 157 8.91 26.38 -9.36
C GLU A 157 7.51 25.79 -9.25
N VAL A 158 7.18 25.20 -8.09
CA VAL A 158 5.86 24.61 -7.82
C VAL A 158 4.77 25.69 -7.82
N LYS A 159 5.05 26.87 -7.28
CA LYS A 159 4.13 28.01 -7.27
C LYS A 159 3.81 28.47 -8.70
N LEU A 160 4.83 28.61 -9.55
CA LEU A 160 4.64 28.95 -10.96
C LEU A 160 3.83 27.89 -11.71
N ALA A 161 4.12 26.60 -11.48
CA ALA A 161 3.34 25.50 -12.06
C ALA A 161 1.87 25.54 -11.60
N ARG A 162 1.63 25.74 -10.29
CA ARG A 162 0.29 25.90 -9.73
C ARG A 162 -0.45 27.08 -10.35
N ASP A 163 0.21 28.22 -10.53
CA ASP A 163 -0.41 29.42 -11.10
C ASP A 163 -0.77 29.22 -12.57
N ARG A 164 0.06 28.52 -13.35
CA ARG A 164 -0.27 28.14 -14.75
C ARG A 164 -1.50 27.25 -14.81
N VAL A 165 -1.54 26.17 -14.02
CA VAL A 165 -2.69 25.24 -14.00
C VAL A 165 -3.95 25.95 -13.50
N LYS A 166 -3.83 26.81 -12.50
CA LYS A 166 -4.97 27.60 -11.99
C LYS A 166 -5.56 28.49 -13.09
N GLU A 167 -4.70 29.10 -13.91
CA GLU A 167 -5.12 29.92 -15.03
C GLU A 167 -5.80 29.10 -16.15
N GLU A 168 -5.27 27.92 -16.46
CA GLU A 168 -5.90 26.99 -17.42
C GLU A 168 -7.28 26.53 -16.93
N VAL A 169 -7.41 26.18 -15.66
CA VAL A 169 -8.69 25.82 -15.05
C VAL A 169 -9.67 27.00 -15.10
N ARG A 170 -9.20 28.22 -14.88
CA ARG A 170 -10.05 29.43 -15.01
C ARG A 170 -10.57 29.57 -16.43
N LYS A 171 -9.70 29.46 -17.45
CA LYS A 171 -10.09 29.54 -18.86
C LYS A 171 -11.08 28.44 -19.26
N LEU A 172 -10.86 27.20 -18.80
CA LEU A 172 -11.78 26.09 -19.05
C LEU A 172 -13.13 26.32 -18.38
N LYS A 173 -13.16 26.82 -17.14
CA LYS A 173 -14.41 27.18 -16.45
C LYS A 173 -15.14 28.31 -17.18
N GLU A 174 -14.44 29.34 -17.61
CA GLU A 174 -15.02 30.44 -18.40
C GLU A 174 -15.61 29.92 -19.72
N GLY A 175 -14.92 28.99 -20.39
CA GLY A 175 -15.42 28.31 -21.58
C GLY A 175 -16.61 27.37 -21.31
N GLN A 176 -16.72 26.82 -20.09
CA GLN A 176 -17.82 25.95 -19.69
C GLN A 176 -19.12 26.73 -19.41
N ILE A 177 -19.04 27.95 -18.87
CA ILE A 177 -20.20 28.81 -18.55
C ILE A 177 -21.25 28.90 -19.69
N PRO A 178 -20.89 29.23 -20.95
CA PRO A 178 -21.87 29.31 -22.03
C PRO A 178 -22.52 27.97 -22.33
N MET A 179 -21.77 26.86 -22.20
CA MET A 179 -22.30 25.52 -22.41
C MET A 179 -23.29 25.13 -21.31
N THR A 180 -22.97 25.41 -20.05
CA THR A 180 -23.88 25.19 -18.90
C THR A 180 -25.16 26.00 -19.05
N ARG A 181 -25.06 27.30 -19.40
CA ARG A 181 -26.25 28.13 -19.67
C ARG A 181 -27.10 27.59 -20.81
N ARG A 182 -26.46 27.02 -21.85
CA ARG A 182 -27.19 26.40 -22.96
C ARG A 182 -27.90 25.12 -22.54
N ILE A 183 -27.29 24.32 -21.68
CA ILE A 183 -27.91 23.12 -21.10
C ILE A 183 -29.13 23.52 -20.27
N GLU A 184 -29.00 24.49 -19.35
CA GLU A 184 -30.10 24.99 -18.52
C GLU A 184 -31.26 25.54 -19.37
N GLU A 185 -30.97 26.21 -20.48
CA GLU A 185 -31.99 26.68 -21.41
C GLU A 185 -32.72 25.52 -22.10
N ILE A 186 -31.97 24.50 -22.57
CA ILE A 186 -32.56 23.31 -23.19
C ILE A 186 -33.39 22.52 -22.17
N GLU A 187 -32.93 22.41 -20.92
CA GLU A 187 -33.67 21.74 -19.85
C GLU A 187 -34.98 22.47 -19.52
N ARG A 188 -34.97 23.81 -19.45
CA ARG A 188 -36.19 24.60 -19.32
C ARG A 188 -37.15 24.38 -20.48
N GLN A 189 -36.64 24.34 -21.71
CA GLN A 189 -37.45 24.04 -22.89
C GLN A 189 -38.03 22.62 -22.84
N ARG A 190 -37.24 21.63 -22.44
CA ARG A 190 -37.68 20.24 -22.27
C ARG A 190 -38.79 20.14 -21.23
N HIS A 191 -38.63 20.80 -20.08
CA HIS A 191 -39.63 20.81 -19.02
C HIS A 191 -40.95 21.43 -19.48
N ASN A 192 -40.88 22.54 -20.23
CA ASN A 192 -42.07 23.17 -20.82
C ASN A 192 -42.77 22.24 -21.83
N LEU A 193 -42.01 21.53 -22.67
CA LEU A 193 -42.57 20.57 -23.62
C LEU A 193 -43.18 19.35 -22.92
N GLU A 194 -42.54 18.82 -21.89
CA GLU A 194 -43.09 17.73 -21.07
C GLU A 194 -44.41 18.13 -20.41
N ALA A 195 -44.51 19.36 -19.89
CA ALA A 195 -45.75 19.90 -19.33
C ALA A 195 -46.86 20.00 -20.39
N LEU A 196 -46.54 20.52 -21.59
CA LEU A 196 -47.47 20.60 -22.71
C LEU A 196 -47.92 19.22 -23.19
N ILE A 197 -47.02 18.24 -23.27
CA ILE A 197 -47.36 16.86 -23.63
C ILE A 197 -48.31 16.27 -22.59
N LYS A 198 -48.07 16.51 -21.29
CA LYS A 198 -48.94 16.04 -20.21
C LYS A 198 -50.34 16.65 -20.30
N GLU A 199 -50.44 17.96 -20.55
CA GLU A 199 -51.71 18.66 -20.76
C GLU A 199 -52.45 18.10 -21.99
N LYS A 200 -51.78 17.96 -23.13
CA LYS A 200 -52.41 17.42 -24.34
C LYS A 200 -52.81 15.95 -24.17
N ALA A 201 -52.06 15.16 -23.41
CA ALA A 201 -52.45 13.79 -23.07
C ALA A 201 -53.73 13.76 -22.22
N THR A 202 -53.92 14.70 -21.29
CA THR A 202 -55.18 14.83 -20.54
C THR A 202 -56.34 15.25 -21.42
N ASP A 203 -56.13 16.20 -22.34
CA ASP A 203 -57.15 16.63 -23.32
C ASP A 203 -57.57 15.48 -24.24
N ILE A 204 -56.60 14.69 -24.73
CA ILE A 204 -56.85 13.51 -25.56
C ILE A 204 -57.64 12.46 -24.78
N LYS A 205 -57.30 12.22 -23.51
CA LYS A 205 -58.02 11.27 -22.66
C LYS A 205 -59.48 11.70 -22.46
N GLU A 206 -59.72 12.98 -22.18
CA GLU A 206 -61.07 13.51 -21.98
C GLU A 206 -61.90 13.44 -23.27
N THR A 207 -61.33 13.87 -24.39
CA THR A 207 -61.99 13.80 -25.70
C THR A 207 -62.26 12.36 -26.13
N SER A 208 -61.31 11.44 -25.95
CA SER A 208 -61.50 10.01 -26.19
C SER A 208 -62.61 9.43 -25.33
N GLN A 209 -62.73 9.83 -24.07
CA GLN A 209 -63.81 9.40 -23.18
C GLN A 209 -65.17 9.91 -23.66
N LYS A 210 -65.27 11.18 -24.08
CA LYS A 210 -66.48 11.75 -24.67
C LYS A 210 -66.88 11.01 -25.96
N CYS A 211 -65.91 10.70 -26.82
CA CYS A 211 -66.16 9.91 -28.04
C CYS A 211 -66.69 8.51 -27.70
N LYS A 212 -66.10 7.82 -26.71
CA LYS A 212 -66.58 6.51 -26.26
C LYS A 212 -68.02 6.56 -25.73
N GLN A 213 -68.34 7.56 -24.91
CA GLN A 213 -69.72 7.77 -24.43
C GLN A 213 -70.71 7.98 -25.59
N LYS A 214 -70.33 8.74 -26.62
CA LYS A 214 -71.17 8.94 -27.81
C LYS A 214 -71.32 7.65 -28.62
N GLN A 215 -70.24 6.89 -28.78
CA GLN A 215 -70.24 5.59 -29.44
C GLN A 215 -71.19 4.61 -28.73
N ASP A 216 -71.12 4.50 -27.40
CA ASP A 216 -72.01 3.64 -26.60
C ASP A 216 -73.50 4.03 -26.78
N VAL A 217 -73.80 5.32 -26.98
CA VAL A 217 -75.16 5.80 -27.24
C VAL A 217 -75.60 5.45 -28.65
N ILE A 218 -74.71 5.52 -29.64
CA ILE A 218 -75.00 5.11 -31.02
C ILE A 218 -75.31 3.61 -31.05
N GLU A 219 -74.48 2.76 -30.43
CA GLU A 219 -74.69 1.32 -30.37
C GLU A 219 -76.03 0.92 -29.72
N ARG A 220 -76.42 1.63 -28.65
CA ARG A 220 -77.75 1.43 -28.05
C ARG A 220 -78.89 1.80 -29.00
N LYS A 221 -78.73 2.89 -29.76
CA LYS A 221 -79.73 3.30 -30.75
C LYS A 221 -79.81 2.33 -31.91
N ASP A 222 -78.67 1.84 -32.40
CA ASP A 222 -78.62 0.83 -33.46
C ASP A 222 -79.32 -0.46 -33.02
N LYS A 223 -79.06 -0.93 -31.79
CA LYS A 223 -79.80 -2.06 -31.22
C LYS A 223 -81.32 -1.82 -31.17
N HIS A 224 -81.74 -0.61 -30.78
CA HIS A 224 -83.17 -0.28 -30.78
C HIS A 224 -83.77 -0.22 -32.18
N ILE A 225 -83.00 0.26 -33.17
CA ILE A 225 -83.40 0.24 -34.58
C ILE A 225 -83.56 -1.21 -35.06
N GLU A 226 -82.63 -2.11 -34.72
CA GLU A 226 -82.72 -3.54 -35.03
C GLU A 226 -83.97 -4.18 -34.41
N GLU A 227 -84.25 -3.90 -33.13
CA GLU A 227 -85.47 -4.36 -32.44
C GLU A 227 -86.75 -3.87 -33.14
N LEU A 228 -86.79 -2.59 -33.53
CA LEU A 228 -87.92 -2.02 -34.26
C LEU A 228 -88.08 -2.62 -35.67
N GLN A 229 -86.97 -2.89 -36.36
CA GLN A 229 -86.98 -3.57 -37.66
C GLN A 229 -87.50 -5.01 -37.52
N GLN A 230 -87.08 -5.75 -36.50
CA GLN A 230 -87.61 -7.08 -36.19
C GLN A 230 -89.10 -7.03 -35.87
N ALA A 231 -89.54 -6.08 -35.03
CA ALA A 231 -90.96 -5.90 -34.74
C ALA A 231 -91.79 -5.55 -36.00
N LEU A 232 -91.24 -4.71 -36.87
CA LEU A 232 -91.88 -4.34 -38.14
C LEU A 232 -92.02 -5.55 -39.07
N THR A 233 -90.99 -6.38 -39.21
CA THR A 233 -91.05 -7.60 -40.05
C THR A 233 -92.07 -8.60 -39.51
N VAL A 234 -92.16 -8.78 -38.19
CA VAL A 234 -93.22 -9.60 -37.56
C VAL A 234 -94.60 -9.04 -37.90
N LYS A 235 -94.82 -7.73 -37.76
CA LYS A 235 -96.11 -7.09 -38.10
C LYS A 235 -96.45 -7.20 -39.59
N GLN A 236 -95.46 -7.09 -40.48
CA GLN A 236 -95.64 -7.31 -41.91
C GLN A 236 -96.03 -8.75 -42.22
N ASN A 237 -95.40 -9.74 -41.58
CA ASN A 237 -95.74 -11.15 -41.73
C ASN A 237 -97.15 -11.45 -41.19
N GLU A 238 -97.52 -10.92 -40.03
CA GLU A 238 -98.88 -11.02 -39.48
C GLU A 238 -99.93 -10.44 -40.44
N GLU A 239 -99.65 -9.30 -41.07
CA GLU A 239 -100.54 -8.70 -42.06
C GLU A 239 -100.60 -9.53 -43.35
N GLN A 240 -99.47 -10.05 -43.84
CA GLN A 240 -99.46 -10.96 -44.98
C GLN A 240 -100.27 -12.23 -44.69
N ASP A 241 -100.13 -12.80 -43.48
CA ASP A 241 -100.90 -13.97 -43.07
C ASP A 241 -102.39 -13.64 -42.89
N ARG A 242 -102.73 -12.45 -42.37
CA ARG A 242 -104.11 -11.95 -42.34
C ARG A 242 -104.67 -11.82 -43.76
N GLN A 243 -103.91 -11.28 -44.70
CA GLN A 243 -104.31 -11.17 -46.11
C GLN A 243 -104.49 -12.55 -46.75
N ARG A 244 -103.57 -13.50 -46.50
CA ARG A 244 -103.72 -14.89 -46.93
C ARG A 244 -104.97 -15.53 -46.34
N ARG A 245 -105.24 -15.34 -45.04
CA ARG A 245 -106.48 -15.82 -44.39
C ARG A 245 -107.72 -15.21 -45.04
N ILE A 246 -107.75 -13.90 -45.27
CA ILE A 246 -108.86 -13.23 -45.96
C ILE A 246 -109.03 -13.79 -47.37
N SER A 247 -107.95 -13.99 -48.12
CA SER A 247 -107.99 -14.58 -49.45
C SER A 247 -108.51 -16.02 -49.42
N ASN A 248 -108.05 -16.84 -48.47
CA ASN A 248 -108.49 -18.23 -48.31
C ASN A 248 -109.94 -18.30 -47.85
N THR A 249 -110.40 -17.45 -46.93
CA THR A 249 -111.80 -17.38 -46.53
C THR A 249 -112.68 -16.88 -47.67
N ARG A 250 -112.20 -15.94 -48.50
CA ARG A 250 -112.91 -15.54 -49.73
C ARG A 250 -113.03 -16.69 -50.72
N LYS A 251 -111.96 -17.45 -50.95
CA LYS A 251 -111.99 -18.68 -51.76
C LYS A 251 -112.91 -19.73 -51.15
N MET A 252 -112.86 -19.95 -49.84
CA MET A 252 -113.76 -20.88 -49.15
C MET A 252 -115.22 -20.43 -49.24
N ILE A 253 -115.51 -19.12 -49.18
CA ILE A 253 -116.86 -18.60 -49.42
C ILE A 253 -117.27 -18.83 -50.89
N GLU A 254 -116.36 -18.65 -51.84
CA GLU A 254 -116.60 -18.92 -53.27
C GLU A 254 -116.82 -20.42 -53.52
N ASP A 255 -115.98 -21.28 -52.95
CA ASP A 255 -116.06 -22.74 -53.00
C ASP A 255 -117.32 -23.23 -52.29
N LEU A 256 -117.68 -22.70 -51.11
CA LEU A 256 -118.95 -23.01 -50.43
C LEU A 256 -120.17 -22.47 -51.19
N GLN A 257 -120.05 -21.33 -51.87
CA GLN A 257 -121.09 -20.80 -52.76
C GLN A 257 -121.21 -21.64 -54.04
N ASN A 258 -120.12 -22.28 -54.48
CA ASN A 258 -120.11 -23.21 -55.60
C ASN A 258 -120.59 -24.61 -55.18
N GLU A 259 -120.21 -25.10 -54.00
CA GLU A 259 -120.70 -26.35 -53.39
C GLU A 259 -122.20 -26.26 -53.05
N LEU A 260 -122.70 -25.10 -52.59
CA LEU A 260 -124.15 -24.83 -52.49
C LEU A 260 -124.86 -24.89 -53.84
N LYS A 261 -124.13 -24.73 -54.95
CA LYS A 261 -124.64 -24.88 -56.32
C LYS A 261 -124.40 -26.27 -56.90
N THR A 262 -123.50 -27.10 -56.36
CA THR A 262 -123.05 -28.34 -57.04
C THR A 262 -123.00 -29.63 -56.23
N THR A 263 -123.38 -29.71 -54.94
CA THR A 263 -123.15 -30.99 -54.25
C THR A 263 -124.30 -31.53 -53.39
N GLU A 264 -124.92 -32.59 -53.93
CA GLU A 264 -125.45 -33.74 -53.19
C GLU A 264 -124.28 -34.65 -52.72
N ASN A 265 -124.26 -35.00 -51.42
CA ASN A 265 -123.60 -36.11 -50.68
C ASN A 265 -122.32 -36.83 -51.19
N CYS A 266 -121.30 -37.00 -50.32
CA CYS A 266 -120.70 -38.33 -49.97
C CYS A 266 -119.69 -38.31 -48.79
N GLU A 267 -119.48 -39.47 -48.15
CA GLU A 267 -118.74 -39.72 -46.90
C GLU A 267 -117.35 -40.42 -47.06
N ASN A 268 -116.51 -40.28 -46.02
CA ASN A 268 -115.58 -41.29 -45.42
C ASN A 268 -114.09 -41.40 -45.87
N LEU A 269 -113.13 -40.95 -45.02
CA LEU A 269 -111.67 -41.22 -45.12
C LEU A 269 -110.95 -41.29 -43.73
N GLN A 270 -111.47 -42.07 -42.78
CA GLN A 270 -110.84 -42.30 -41.46
C GLN A 270 -109.54 -43.18 -41.43
N PRO A 271 -109.27 -44.13 -42.35
CA PRO A 271 -108.13 -45.06 -42.20
C PRO A 271 -106.73 -44.48 -42.49
N GLN A 272 -106.62 -43.31 -43.13
CA GLN A 272 -105.31 -42.72 -43.49
C GLN A 272 -104.66 -41.94 -42.32
N ILE A 273 -105.44 -41.60 -41.29
CA ILE A 273 -104.99 -40.81 -40.14
C ILE A 273 -104.15 -41.66 -39.16
N ASP A 274 -104.48 -42.96 -39.04
CA ASP A 274 -103.82 -43.84 -38.07
C ASP A 274 -102.40 -44.25 -38.50
N ALA A 275 -102.11 -44.27 -39.81
CA ALA A 275 -100.78 -44.59 -40.34
C ALA A 275 -99.74 -43.50 -40.03
N ILE A 276 -100.13 -42.22 -40.16
CA ILE A 276 -99.25 -41.06 -39.94
C ILE A 276 -98.92 -40.87 -38.45
N THR A 277 -99.83 -41.28 -37.56
CA THR A 277 -99.69 -41.13 -36.11
C THR A 277 -98.58 -42.04 -35.54
N ASN A 278 -98.36 -43.22 -36.13
CA ASN A 278 -97.32 -44.15 -35.67
C ASN A 278 -95.91 -43.73 -36.09
N ASP A 279 -95.74 -43.15 -37.27
CA ASP A 279 -94.44 -42.66 -37.74
C ASP A 279 -93.94 -41.47 -36.92
N LEU A 280 -94.85 -40.61 -36.44
CA LEU A 280 -94.51 -39.48 -35.58
C LEU A 280 -93.95 -39.91 -34.22
N ARG A 281 -94.42 -41.04 -33.68
CA ARG A 281 -94.01 -41.56 -32.38
C ARG A 281 -92.58 -42.09 -32.39
N ARG A 282 -92.19 -42.81 -33.45
CA ARG A 282 -90.83 -43.34 -33.62
C ARG A 282 -89.78 -42.24 -33.67
N VAL A 283 -90.04 -41.16 -34.41
CA VAL A 283 -89.10 -40.03 -34.55
C VAL A 283 -88.95 -39.24 -33.23
N GLN A 284 -89.99 -39.22 -32.39
CA GLN A 284 -89.90 -38.60 -31.06
C GLN A 284 -89.02 -39.39 -30.10
N ASP A 285 -89.05 -40.73 -30.16
CA ASP A 285 -88.21 -41.58 -29.32
C ASP A 285 -86.72 -41.50 -29.70
N GLU A 286 -86.41 -41.45 -31.01
CA GLU A 286 -85.03 -41.26 -31.51
C GLU A 286 -84.44 -39.90 -31.12
N LYS A 287 -85.26 -38.84 -31.13
CA LYS A 287 -84.86 -37.49 -30.69
C LYS A 287 -84.47 -37.47 -29.21
N ALA A 288 -85.23 -38.15 -28.36
CA ALA A 288 -84.96 -38.18 -26.92
C ALA A 288 -83.63 -38.88 -26.58
N LEU A 289 -83.26 -39.91 -27.36
CA LEU A 289 -81.97 -40.58 -27.24
C LEU A 289 -80.79 -39.66 -27.58
N CYS A 290 -80.86 -38.94 -28.71
CA CYS A 290 -79.81 -38.00 -29.08
C CYS A 290 -79.67 -36.82 -28.10
N GLU A 291 -80.78 -36.34 -27.52
CA GLU A 291 -80.74 -35.29 -26.49
C GLU A 291 -80.02 -35.76 -25.21
N GLY A 292 -80.16 -37.03 -24.84
CA GLY A 292 -79.40 -37.64 -23.73
C GLY A 292 -77.89 -37.65 -23.98
N GLU A 293 -77.46 -38.11 -25.16
CA GLU A 293 -76.03 -38.17 -25.52
C GLU A 293 -75.36 -36.78 -25.55
N ILE A 294 -76.10 -35.74 -25.97
CA ILE A 294 -75.60 -34.36 -25.96
C ILE A 294 -75.35 -33.85 -24.53
N ILE A 295 -76.21 -34.22 -23.58
CA ILE A 295 -76.06 -33.81 -22.17
C ILE A 295 -74.83 -34.48 -21.55
N ASP A 296 -74.63 -35.78 -21.81
CA ASP A 296 -73.50 -36.52 -21.27
C ASP A 296 -72.17 -36.01 -21.85
N LYS A 297 -72.10 -35.77 -23.17
CA LYS A 297 -70.91 -35.17 -23.80
C LYS A 297 -70.62 -33.76 -23.31
N ARG A 298 -71.65 -32.98 -22.96
CA ARG A 298 -71.47 -31.65 -22.37
C ARG A 298 -70.86 -31.72 -20.97
N ARG A 299 -71.31 -32.68 -20.14
CA ARG A 299 -70.76 -32.91 -18.80
C ARG A 299 -69.30 -33.36 -18.86
N GLU A 300 -68.95 -34.26 -19.78
CA GLU A 300 -67.59 -34.74 -20.01
C GLU A 300 -66.63 -33.60 -20.40
N ARG A 301 -67.09 -32.67 -21.25
CA ARG A 301 -66.33 -31.47 -21.61
C ARG A 301 -66.07 -30.56 -20.41
N GLU A 302 -67.07 -30.34 -19.56
CA GLU A 302 -66.92 -29.49 -18.38
C GLU A 302 -65.96 -30.08 -17.34
N THR A 303 -65.91 -31.42 -17.20
CA THR A 303 -64.91 -32.08 -16.35
C THR A 303 -63.49 -31.91 -16.91
N LEU A 304 -63.31 -32.11 -18.22
CA LEU A 304 -62.00 -31.95 -18.86
C LEU A 304 -61.50 -30.49 -18.84
N GLU A 305 -62.40 -29.51 -18.98
CA GLU A 305 -62.03 -28.08 -18.87
C GLU A 305 -61.55 -27.71 -17.46
N LYS A 306 -62.16 -28.30 -16.41
CA LYS A 306 -61.71 -28.10 -15.02
C LYS A 306 -60.34 -28.73 -14.78
N GLU A 307 -60.09 -29.92 -15.32
CA GLU A 307 -58.78 -30.57 -15.22
C GLU A 307 -57.70 -29.76 -15.95
N LYS A 308 -57.99 -29.29 -17.17
CA LYS A 308 -57.09 -28.41 -17.91
C LYS A 308 -56.73 -27.16 -17.09
N LYS A 309 -57.73 -26.51 -16.50
CA LYS A 309 -57.50 -25.31 -15.68
C LYS A 309 -56.64 -25.60 -14.44
N ASN A 310 -56.84 -26.74 -13.77
CA ASN A 310 -56.01 -27.13 -12.63
C ASN A 310 -54.54 -27.34 -13.03
N VAL A 311 -54.30 -27.96 -14.19
CA VAL A 311 -52.94 -28.15 -14.73
C VAL A 311 -52.30 -26.81 -15.10
N ASP A 312 -53.03 -25.91 -15.76
CA ASP A 312 -52.55 -24.55 -16.08
C ASP A 312 -52.18 -23.77 -14.80
N ASP A 313 -53.03 -23.84 -13.77
CA ASP A 313 -52.77 -23.22 -12.46
C ASP A 313 -51.56 -23.85 -11.73
N HIS A 314 -51.24 -25.13 -12.00
CA HIS A 314 -50.03 -25.77 -11.49
C HIS A 314 -48.78 -25.28 -12.21
N ILE A 315 -48.82 -25.14 -13.54
CA ILE A 315 -47.70 -24.61 -14.34
C ILE A 315 -47.33 -23.20 -13.88
N VAL A 316 -48.30 -22.30 -13.75
CA VAL A 316 -48.07 -20.92 -13.30
C VAL A 316 -47.46 -20.88 -11.89
N ARG A 317 -47.88 -21.79 -10.99
CA ARG A 317 -47.29 -21.89 -9.65
C ARG A 317 -45.84 -22.37 -9.69
N PHE A 318 -45.52 -23.34 -10.55
CA PHE A 318 -44.15 -23.83 -10.73
C PHE A 318 -43.23 -22.77 -11.35
N ASP A 319 -43.69 -22.04 -12.37
CA ASP A 319 -42.93 -20.96 -12.99
C ASP A 319 -42.60 -19.84 -11.99
N ASN A 320 -43.59 -19.47 -11.15
CA ASN A 320 -43.38 -18.47 -10.11
C ASN A 320 -42.33 -18.91 -9.07
N LEU A 321 -42.31 -20.19 -8.69
CA LEU A 321 -41.30 -20.72 -7.75
C LEU A 321 -39.91 -20.74 -8.38
N MET A 322 -39.80 -21.13 -9.65
CA MET A 322 -38.53 -21.14 -10.39
C MET A 322 -37.95 -19.72 -10.52
N ASN A 323 -38.77 -18.76 -10.94
CA ASN A 323 -38.35 -17.36 -11.07
C ASN A 323 -37.86 -16.78 -9.73
N GLN A 324 -38.55 -17.10 -8.63
CA GLN A 324 -38.13 -16.66 -7.29
C GLN A 324 -36.78 -17.26 -6.85
N LYS A 325 -36.48 -18.51 -7.22
CA LYS A 325 -35.19 -19.14 -6.93
C LYS A 325 -34.06 -18.53 -7.77
N GLU A 326 -34.32 -18.27 -9.05
CA GLU A 326 -33.37 -17.62 -9.95
C GLU A 326 -33.03 -16.19 -9.52
N ASP A 327 -34.02 -15.41 -9.09
CA ASP A 327 -33.79 -14.07 -8.56
C ASP A 327 -32.93 -14.08 -7.29
N LYS A 328 -33.15 -15.06 -6.39
CA LYS A 328 -32.31 -15.23 -5.19
C LYS A 328 -30.88 -15.63 -5.54
N LEU A 329 -30.68 -16.49 -6.55
CA LEU A 329 -29.37 -16.85 -7.06
C LEU A 329 -28.67 -15.62 -7.67
N ARG A 330 -29.37 -14.86 -8.49
CA ARG A 330 -28.86 -13.61 -9.12
C ARG A 330 -28.43 -12.57 -8.08
N GLN A 331 -29.19 -12.42 -6.99
CA GLN A 331 -28.88 -11.44 -5.94
C GLN A 331 -27.65 -11.81 -5.12
N ARG A 332 -27.45 -13.11 -4.83
CA ARG A 332 -26.38 -13.57 -3.92
C ARG A 332 -25.12 -14.05 -4.64
N TYR A 333 -25.27 -14.68 -5.80
CA TYR A 333 -24.19 -15.36 -6.52
C TYR A 333 -24.31 -15.11 -8.03
N ARG A 334 -23.93 -13.90 -8.44
CA ARG A 334 -24.05 -13.45 -9.83
C ARG A 334 -23.28 -14.32 -10.82
N ASP A 335 -22.05 -14.73 -10.46
CA ASP A 335 -21.20 -15.55 -11.34
C ASP A 335 -21.84 -16.92 -11.60
N THR A 336 -22.44 -17.53 -10.57
CA THR A 336 -23.17 -18.80 -10.70
C THR A 336 -24.45 -18.63 -11.52
N TYR A 337 -25.14 -17.49 -11.40
CA TYR A 337 -26.30 -17.16 -12.24
C TYR A 337 -25.92 -17.00 -13.73
N ASP A 338 -24.84 -16.28 -14.01
CA ASP A 338 -24.34 -16.08 -15.37
C ASP A 338 -23.90 -17.41 -16.01
N ALA A 339 -23.30 -18.31 -15.21
CA ALA A 339 -22.97 -19.67 -15.62
C ALA A 339 -24.22 -20.53 -15.91
N VAL A 340 -25.30 -20.40 -15.13
CA VAL A 340 -26.60 -21.06 -15.41
C VAL A 340 -27.23 -20.56 -16.71
N LEU A 341 -27.25 -19.25 -16.94
CA LEU A 341 -27.78 -18.67 -18.18
C LEU A 341 -26.98 -19.13 -19.40
N TRP A 342 -25.65 -19.19 -19.27
CA TRP A 342 -24.80 -19.68 -20.34
C TRP A 342 -25.02 -21.17 -20.59
N LEU A 343 -25.13 -22.00 -19.54
CA LEU A 343 -25.45 -23.42 -19.66
C LEU A 343 -26.76 -23.62 -20.42
N ARG A 344 -27.81 -22.89 -20.07
CA ARG A 344 -29.12 -22.96 -20.75
C ARG A 344 -29.05 -22.52 -22.22
N SER A 345 -28.23 -21.53 -22.53
CA SER A 345 -28.07 -21.00 -23.90
C SER A 345 -27.19 -21.87 -24.79
N ASN A 346 -26.44 -22.81 -24.21
CA ASN A 346 -25.45 -23.64 -24.92
C ASN A 346 -25.62 -25.13 -24.60
N ARG A 347 -26.87 -25.58 -24.32
CA ARG A 347 -27.15 -26.99 -24.00
C ARG A 347 -26.82 -27.95 -25.15
N ASP A 348 -26.73 -27.44 -26.38
CA ASP A 348 -26.32 -28.16 -27.59
C ASP A 348 -24.82 -28.53 -27.61
N LYS A 349 -23.99 -27.92 -26.74
CA LYS A 349 -22.56 -28.20 -26.66
C LYS A 349 -22.19 -29.38 -25.75
N PHE A 350 -23.13 -29.87 -24.96
CA PHE A 350 -22.93 -30.96 -24.00
C PHE A 350 -23.49 -32.27 -24.54
N LYS A 351 -22.79 -33.38 -24.31
CA LYS A 351 -23.19 -34.70 -24.78
C LYS A 351 -24.23 -35.35 -23.86
N GLN A 352 -24.11 -35.11 -22.56
CA GLN A 352 -24.95 -35.67 -21.52
C GLN A 352 -25.64 -34.58 -20.68
N ARG A 353 -26.51 -34.98 -19.75
CA ARG A 353 -27.27 -33.99 -18.98
C ARG A 353 -26.34 -33.31 -17.98
N VAL A 354 -26.42 -31.98 -17.98
CA VAL A 354 -25.81 -31.15 -16.94
C VAL A 354 -26.92 -30.67 -16.01
N CYS A 355 -26.77 -31.03 -14.74
CA CYS A 355 -27.64 -30.61 -13.67
C CYS A 355 -27.25 -29.21 -13.20
N GLU A 356 -28.24 -28.31 -13.18
CA GLU A 356 -28.10 -26.96 -12.66
C GLU A 356 -27.80 -26.98 -11.15
N PRO A 357 -27.32 -25.85 -10.57
CA PRO A 357 -26.97 -25.77 -9.16
C PRO A 357 -28.05 -26.37 -8.26
N ILE A 358 -27.63 -27.20 -7.31
CA ILE A 358 -28.53 -27.99 -6.44
C ILE A 358 -29.62 -27.11 -5.80
N MET A 359 -29.32 -25.85 -5.47
CA MET A 359 -30.29 -24.92 -4.91
C MET A 359 -31.51 -24.60 -5.81
N LEU A 360 -31.38 -24.71 -7.14
CA LEU A 360 -32.50 -24.51 -8.08
C LEU A 360 -33.37 -25.78 -8.13
N THR A 361 -32.74 -26.94 -8.11
CA THR A 361 -33.38 -28.24 -8.30
C THR A 361 -34.01 -28.79 -7.02
N ILE A 362 -33.45 -28.51 -5.84
CA ILE A 362 -33.94 -29.07 -4.58
C ILE A 362 -35.24 -28.40 -4.14
N ASN A 363 -36.26 -29.21 -3.82
CA ASN A 363 -37.55 -28.76 -3.31
C ASN A 363 -37.88 -29.51 -2.01
N MET A 364 -38.08 -28.78 -0.92
CA MET A 364 -38.48 -29.36 0.36
C MET A 364 -39.99 -29.64 0.38
N LYS A 365 -40.38 -30.87 0.70
CA LYS A 365 -41.80 -31.26 0.85
C LYS A 365 -42.51 -30.48 1.97
N ASP A 366 -41.80 -30.21 3.06
CA ASP A 366 -42.27 -29.35 4.16
C ASP A 366 -41.27 -28.20 4.37
N ASN A 367 -41.76 -26.97 4.19
CA ASN A 367 -40.98 -25.76 4.34
C ASN A 367 -40.44 -25.57 5.77
N LYS A 368 -41.07 -26.18 6.78
CA LYS A 368 -40.59 -26.14 8.17
C LYS A 368 -39.20 -26.76 8.33
N ASN A 369 -38.85 -27.71 7.45
CA ASN A 369 -37.59 -28.44 7.52
C ASN A 369 -36.46 -27.80 6.70
N ALA A 370 -36.75 -26.75 5.91
CA ALA A 370 -35.77 -26.09 5.04
C ALA A 370 -34.56 -25.54 5.82
N LYS A 371 -34.80 -24.98 7.01
CA LYS A 371 -33.75 -24.43 7.89
C LYS A 371 -32.72 -25.48 8.30
N TYR A 372 -33.12 -26.74 8.45
CA TYR A 372 -32.17 -27.80 8.80
C TYR A 372 -31.29 -28.15 7.61
N ILE A 373 -31.85 -28.29 6.41
CA ILE A 373 -31.07 -28.62 5.21
C ILE A 373 -30.12 -27.50 4.80
N GLU A 374 -30.56 -26.24 4.84
CA GLU A 374 -29.71 -25.08 4.54
C GLU A 374 -28.49 -24.97 5.48
N ASN A 375 -28.62 -25.45 6.73
CA ASN A 375 -27.53 -25.46 7.69
C ASN A 375 -26.60 -26.68 7.55
N HIS A 376 -27.08 -27.79 6.97
CA HIS A 376 -26.29 -29.03 6.84
C HIS A 376 -25.57 -29.14 5.50
N ILE A 377 -26.09 -28.51 4.44
CA ILE A 377 -25.42 -28.49 3.14
C ILE A 377 -24.62 -27.17 3.02
N PRO A 378 -23.29 -27.24 2.86
CA PRO A 378 -22.47 -26.05 2.64
C PRO A 378 -22.94 -25.25 1.42
N SER A 379 -22.86 -23.92 1.50
CA SER A 379 -23.30 -23.04 0.40
C SER A 379 -22.56 -23.29 -0.92
N ASN A 380 -21.35 -23.85 -0.87
CA ASN A 380 -20.58 -24.21 -2.05
C ASN A 380 -21.14 -25.44 -2.78
N ASP A 381 -21.68 -26.40 -2.03
CA ASP A 381 -22.29 -27.61 -2.61
C ASP A 381 -23.68 -27.29 -3.15
N LEU A 382 -24.43 -26.39 -2.49
CA LEU A 382 -25.69 -25.86 -3.03
C LEU A 382 -25.51 -25.13 -4.37
N ARG A 383 -24.31 -24.61 -4.65
CA ARG A 383 -23.92 -23.95 -5.91
C ARG A 383 -23.34 -24.91 -6.94
N ALA A 384 -23.11 -26.17 -6.58
CA ALA A 384 -22.40 -27.11 -7.43
C ALA A 384 -23.22 -27.49 -8.65
N PHE A 385 -22.59 -27.41 -9.82
CA PHE A 385 -23.08 -28.04 -11.03
C PHE A 385 -22.65 -29.51 -11.03
N VAL A 386 -23.57 -30.39 -11.41
CA VAL A 386 -23.33 -31.84 -11.47
C VAL A 386 -23.34 -32.28 -12.93
N PHE A 387 -22.28 -32.98 -13.34
CA PHE A 387 -22.06 -33.44 -14.71
C PHE A 387 -22.02 -34.97 -14.75
N GLU A 388 -22.78 -35.55 -15.68
CA GLU A 388 -22.75 -37.00 -15.95
C GLU A 388 -21.47 -37.42 -16.68
N SER A 389 -20.94 -36.57 -17.57
CA SER A 389 -19.69 -36.85 -18.31
C SER A 389 -18.53 -35.96 -17.86
N GLN A 390 -17.35 -36.57 -17.68
CA GLN A 390 -16.10 -35.86 -17.41
C GLN A 390 -15.71 -34.91 -18.57
N GLU A 391 -16.01 -35.28 -19.82
CA GLU A 391 -15.70 -34.43 -20.99
C GLU A 391 -16.53 -33.14 -20.98
N ASP A 392 -17.81 -33.24 -20.62
CA ASP A 392 -18.73 -32.11 -20.51
C ASP A 392 -18.33 -31.18 -19.36
N MET A 393 -17.82 -31.74 -18.26
CA MET A 393 -17.24 -30.95 -17.16
C MET A 393 -16.06 -30.11 -17.64
N GLU A 394 -15.14 -30.69 -18.41
CA GLU A 394 -13.96 -29.98 -18.93
C GLU A 394 -14.33 -28.85 -19.89
N VAL A 395 -15.34 -29.07 -20.75
CA VAL A 395 -15.89 -28.05 -21.65
C VAL A 395 -16.46 -26.87 -20.86
N PHE A 396 -17.24 -27.15 -19.81
CA PHE A 396 -17.80 -26.12 -18.94
C PHE A 396 -16.72 -25.36 -18.17
N LEU A 397 -15.72 -26.07 -17.63
CA LEU A 397 -14.61 -25.49 -16.87
C LEU A 397 -13.74 -24.54 -17.70
N LYS A 398 -13.52 -24.87 -18.98
CA LYS A 398 -12.77 -24.01 -19.88
C LYS A 398 -13.48 -22.67 -20.09
N GLU A 399 -14.79 -22.71 -20.32
CA GLU A 399 -15.59 -21.51 -20.51
C GLU A 399 -15.74 -20.68 -19.22
N ASP A 400 -15.98 -21.33 -18.07
CA ASP A 400 -16.20 -20.64 -16.80
C ASP A 400 -14.93 -19.90 -16.34
N LYS A 401 -13.74 -20.47 -16.60
CA LYS A 401 -12.44 -19.82 -16.38
C LYS A 401 -12.19 -18.65 -17.33
N ASP A 402 -12.50 -18.80 -18.62
CA ASP A 402 -12.32 -17.74 -19.62
C ASP A 402 -13.21 -16.51 -19.35
N LYS A 403 -14.32 -16.69 -18.62
CA LYS A 403 -15.23 -15.62 -18.19
C LYS A 403 -14.92 -15.01 -16.81
N GLY A 404 -13.92 -15.52 -16.10
CA GLY A 404 -13.52 -15.02 -14.77
C GLY A 404 -14.48 -15.39 -13.64
N ASN A 405 -15.31 -16.41 -13.82
CA ASN A 405 -16.25 -16.87 -12.81
C ASN A 405 -15.58 -17.86 -11.84
N SER A 406 -16.07 -17.90 -10.59
CA SER A 406 -15.65 -18.89 -9.59
C SER A 406 -16.85 -19.76 -9.16
N CYS A 407 -17.15 -20.79 -9.95
CA CYS A 407 -18.17 -21.78 -9.61
C CYS A 407 -17.55 -23.05 -9.00
N THR A 408 -18.29 -23.69 -8.09
CA THR A 408 -17.99 -25.00 -7.52
C THR A 408 -18.64 -26.10 -8.36
N GLN A 409 -18.01 -27.28 -8.50
CA GLN A 409 -18.54 -28.41 -9.28
C GLN A 409 -18.34 -29.74 -8.56
N GLN A 410 -19.19 -30.72 -8.87
CA GLN A 410 -19.08 -32.11 -8.42
C GLN A 410 -19.19 -33.06 -9.62
N HIS A 411 -18.36 -34.11 -9.66
CA HIS A 411 -18.44 -35.19 -10.66
C HIS A 411 -19.13 -36.41 -10.02
N CYS A 412 -20.07 -37.04 -10.72
CA CYS A 412 -20.62 -38.33 -10.31
C CYS A 412 -19.62 -39.44 -10.68
N THR A 413 -19.06 -40.13 -9.68
CA THR A 413 -18.41 -41.42 -9.87
C THR A 413 -19.46 -42.51 -9.72
N GLU A 414 -19.58 -43.42 -10.69
CA GLU A 414 -20.43 -44.60 -10.60
C GLU A 414 -19.91 -45.50 -9.47
N GLU A 415 -20.68 -45.66 -8.38
CA GLU A 415 -20.53 -46.76 -7.44
C GLU A 415 -21.28 -47.96 -8.02
N GLU A 416 -20.60 -49.08 -8.24
CA GLU A 416 -21.20 -50.35 -8.67
C GLU A 416 -22.18 -50.83 -7.59
N GLU A 417 -23.49 -50.76 -7.88
CA GLU A 417 -24.51 -51.36 -7.02
C GLU A 417 -24.56 -52.87 -7.27
N GLU A 418 -24.29 -53.65 -6.21
CA GLU A 418 -24.48 -55.10 -6.20
C GLU A 418 -25.97 -55.45 -6.31
N GLU A 419 -26.26 -56.42 -7.17
CA GLU A 419 -27.55 -57.04 -7.35
C GLU A 419 -27.92 -57.88 -6.12
N ASP A 420 -29.00 -57.52 -5.41
CA ASP A 420 -29.72 -58.46 -4.55
C ASP A 420 -31.12 -58.71 -5.15
N GLU A 421 -31.27 -59.93 -5.68
CA GLU A 421 -32.51 -60.56 -6.12
C GLU A 421 -33.44 -60.81 -4.91
N GLU A 422 -34.73 -60.43 -4.96
CA GLU A 422 -35.80 -61.19 -4.29
C GLU A 422 -37.12 -61.11 -5.07
N GLU A 423 -37.89 -62.19 -4.94
CA GLU A 423 -38.74 -62.84 -5.93
C GLU A 423 -40.16 -62.27 -6.12
N GLU A 424 -40.76 -62.64 -7.26
CA GLU A 424 -42.16 -62.46 -7.61
C GLU A 424 -43.13 -63.29 -6.74
N GLU A 425 -44.30 -62.73 -6.42
CA GLU A 425 -45.56 -63.48 -6.45
C GLU A 425 -46.70 -62.63 -7.04
N GLU A 426 -47.28 -63.11 -8.14
CA GLU A 426 -48.52 -62.64 -8.76
C GLU A 426 -49.77 -63.06 -7.95
N SER A 427 -50.81 -62.22 -7.91
CA SER A 427 -52.21 -62.69 -7.87
C SER A 427 -53.24 -61.64 -8.30
N PHE A 428 -53.63 -61.75 -9.58
CA PHE A 428 -54.99 -61.78 -10.14
C PHE A 428 -56.12 -60.80 -9.69
N MET A 429 -56.43 -59.87 -10.62
CA MET A 429 -57.74 -59.52 -11.22
C MET A 429 -58.94 -59.01 -10.39
N ALA A 430 -59.35 -57.80 -10.81
CA ALA A 430 -60.69 -57.38 -11.25
C ALA A 430 -61.84 -57.14 -10.26
N SER A 431 -62.28 -55.88 -10.32
CA SER A 431 -63.46 -55.19 -9.81
C SER A 431 -64.79 -55.97 -9.81
N ARG A 432 -65.58 -55.75 -8.76
CA ARG A 432 -67.02 -56.10 -8.71
C ARG A 432 -67.79 -55.02 -7.95
N GLU A 433 -68.75 -54.39 -8.64
CA GLU A 433 -69.75 -53.49 -8.07
C GLU A 433 -70.71 -54.21 -7.10
N MET A 434 -71.24 -53.48 -6.11
CA MET A 434 -72.68 -53.20 -5.94
C MET A 434 -72.98 -52.63 -4.55
N ILE A 435 -73.78 -51.57 -4.52
CA ILE A 435 -74.40 -50.90 -3.35
C ILE A 435 -75.56 -51.79 -2.84
N PRO A 436 -75.96 -51.72 -1.54
CA PRO A 436 -77.19 -50.99 -1.21
C PRO A 436 -77.19 -50.23 0.15
N GLU A 437 -77.89 -49.08 0.16
CA GLU A 437 -78.92 -48.60 1.12
C GLU A 437 -78.99 -49.26 2.53
N ARG A 438 -79.24 -48.60 3.68
CA ARG A 438 -80.00 -47.37 4.04
C ARG A 438 -79.95 -47.20 5.58
N LYS A 439 -80.04 -45.94 6.07
CA LYS A 439 -80.82 -45.41 7.24
C LYS A 439 -80.52 -45.99 8.65
N ASN A 440 -80.52 -45.23 9.76
CA ASN A 440 -80.97 -43.88 10.08
C ASN A 440 -80.58 -43.51 11.54
N GLN A 441 -80.68 -42.21 11.86
CA GLN A 441 -80.96 -41.57 13.18
C GLN A 441 -79.84 -41.57 14.24
N GLU A 442 -79.52 -40.48 14.94
CA GLU A 442 -80.15 -39.18 15.27
C GLU A 442 -79.04 -38.14 15.60
N LYS A 443 -79.10 -36.87 15.12
CA LYS A 443 -79.45 -35.60 15.86
C LYS A 443 -78.64 -35.38 17.17
N GLU A 444 -78.09 -34.22 17.55
CA GLU A 444 -78.24 -32.76 17.30
C GLU A 444 -76.92 -32.09 17.81
N SER A 445 -76.34 -31.02 17.25
CA SER A 445 -76.68 -29.57 17.39
C SER A 445 -75.55 -28.79 16.64
N ASP A 446 -75.80 -27.94 15.64
CA ASP A 446 -76.31 -26.54 15.63
C ASP A 446 -75.54 -25.62 16.61
N ASP A 447 -74.92 -24.49 16.23
CA ASP A 447 -75.30 -23.48 15.24
C ASP A 447 -74.10 -22.73 14.66
N ALA A 448 -74.31 -22.17 13.47
CA ALA A 448 -73.43 -21.24 12.79
C ALA A 448 -74.20 -19.99 12.32
N LEU A 449 -73.42 -18.95 12.05
CA LEU A 449 -73.68 -17.81 11.14
C LEU A 449 -74.43 -16.59 11.72
N THR A 450 -73.80 -15.42 11.64
CA THR A 450 -74.01 -14.38 10.61
C THR A 450 -73.34 -13.06 11.08
N VAL A 451 -72.39 -12.47 10.33
CA VAL A 451 -72.50 -11.41 9.29
C VAL A 451 -72.58 -9.96 9.83
N ASN A 452 -71.68 -9.12 9.28
CA ASN A 452 -71.71 -7.66 9.01
C ASN A 452 -71.27 -6.57 10.02
N GLU A 453 -70.50 -5.62 9.46
CA GLU A 453 -70.54 -4.13 9.53
C GLU A 453 -70.50 -3.45 10.92
N GLU A 454 -70.01 -2.23 11.17
CA GLU A 454 -69.26 -1.13 10.53
C GLU A 454 -69.01 -0.09 11.66
N THR A 455 -68.26 0.97 11.35
CA THR A 455 -68.28 2.35 11.94
C THR A 455 -67.28 2.76 13.04
N SER A 456 -66.37 3.64 12.58
CA SER A 456 -65.88 4.95 13.11
C SER A 456 -66.02 5.33 14.60
N GLU A 457 -64.97 5.94 15.17
CA GLU A 457 -64.93 7.37 15.54
C GLU A 457 -63.54 7.83 16.05
N GLU A 458 -63.39 9.15 16.05
CA GLU A 458 -62.22 10.04 16.11
C GLU A 458 -61.34 9.96 17.38
N SER A 459 -60.06 10.36 17.28
CA SER A 459 -59.49 11.43 18.14
C SER A 459 -58.05 11.84 17.77
N ASN A 460 -57.82 13.13 18.03
CA ASN A 460 -56.72 14.05 17.69
C ASN A 460 -55.32 13.79 18.32
N GLN A 461 -54.38 14.64 17.85
CA GLN A 461 -53.07 15.11 18.40
C GLN A 461 -51.88 14.51 17.64
N MET A 462 -51.07 15.22 16.82
CA MET A 462 -50.44 16.58 16.85
C MET A 462 -49.31 16.72 17.89
N GLU A 463 -48.25 17.43 17.48
CA GLU A 463 -46.92 17.68 18.10
C GLU A 463 -45.84 16.65 17.67
N GLU A 464 -44.84 16.94 16.81
CA GLU A 464 -43.97 18.12 16.57
C GLU A 464 -42.88 18.34 17.65
N PHE A 465 -41.71 18.74 17.15
CA PHE A 465 -40.52 19.32 17.78
C PHE A 465 -39.28 18.45 18.08
N ASP A 466 -38.30 18.65 17.17
CA ASP A 466 -36.92 19.10 17.39
C ASP A 466 -36.09 18.50 18.52
N LEU A 467 -34.86 18.14 18.18
CA LEU A 467 -33.70 18.63 18.92
C LEU A 467 -32.52 18.89 17.98
N SER A 468 -32.13 20.16 17.96
CA SER A 468 -30.97 20.75 17.30
C SER A 468 -29.70 20.71 18.17
N ARG A 469 -28.55 20.73 17.47
CA ARG A 469 -27.33 21.52 17.74
C ARG A 469 -26.34 21.11 18.85
N ALA A 470 -25.07 21.01 18.42
CA ALA A 470 -23.84 21.73 18.87
C ALA A 470 -23.47 21.69 20.37
N GLU A 471 -22.23 21.71 20.86
CA GLU A 471 -20.89 22.09 20.38
C GLU A 471 -19.92 21.75 21.55
N LYS A 472 -18.60 21.60 21.26
CA LYS A 472 -17.44 21.88 22.16
C LYS A 472 -17.24 20.94 23.38
N ASP A 473 -16.04 20.57 23.83
CA ASP A 473 -14.78 21.29 24.04
C ASP A 473 -13.53 20.36 24.11
N LEU A 474 -12.37 21.02 24.09
CA LEU A 474 -10.98 20.54 24.17
C LEU A 474 -10.50 20.09 25.57
N HIS A 475 -9.36 19.37 25.59
CA HIS A 475 -8.25 19.24 26.58
C HIS A 475 -7.82 17.76 26.73
N SER A 476 -6.63 17.32 26.30
CA SER A 476 -5.24 17.53 26.77
C SER A 476 -4.77 16.47 27.79
N GLU A 477 -3.48 16.11 27.68
CA GLU A 477 -2.65 15.15 28.44
C GLU A 477 -2.91 13.65 28.11
N GLY A 478 -1.93 12.81 27.77
CA GLY A 478 -0.50 12.80 28.05
C GLY A 478 -0.19 11.62 28.99
N SER A 479 0.30 10.49 28.46
CA SER A 479 0.99 9.47 29.26
C SER A 479 1.70 8.44 28.36
N GLU A 480 2.99 8.30 28.62
CA GLU A 480 3.96 7.39 28.03
C GLU A 480 3.84 5.93 28.54
N ASN A 481 4.67 5.07 27.92
CA ASN A 481 5.18 3.74 28.33
C ASN A 481 4.35 2.55 27.78
N THR A 482 4.90 1.52 27.14
CA THR A 482 6.19 0.80 27.31
C THR A 482 6.58 -0.05 26.07
N ASP A 483 7.90 -0.10 25.79
CA ASP A 483 8.75 -1.19 25.25
C ASP A 483 8.51 -1.89 23.89
N PRO A 484 9.61 -2.14 23.14
CA PRO A 484 9.77 -3.33 22.33
C PRO A 484 10.97 -4.18 22.79
N VAL A 485 10.80 -5.51 22.89
CA VAL A 485 11.89 -6.47 23.07
C VAL A 485 12.04 -7.35 21.83
N SER A 486 13.31 -7.47 21.46
CA SER A 486 13.95 -8.23 20.39
C SER A 486 13.81 -9.76 20.50
N SER A 487 13.69 -10.41 19.34
CA SER A 487 14.25 -11.73 18.98
C SER A 487 14.15 -11.84 17.45
N GLY A 488 15.17 -12.12 16.63
CA GLY A 488 16.32 -13.01 16.78
C GLY A 488 16.14 -14.18 15.82
N SER A 489 16.94 -14.28 14.75
CA SER A 489 17.41 -15.55 14.14
C SER A 489 18.19 -15.28 12.84
N ASP A 490 19.40 -15.83 12.80
CA ASP A 490 20.27 -16.01 11.65
C ASP A 490 19.63 -16.81 10.51
N CYS A 491 20.12 -16.62 9.28
CA CYS A 491 20.59 -17.70 8.42
C CYS A 491 21.34 -17.18 7.17
N HIS A 492 22.56 -17.69 7.00
CA HIS A 492 23.39 -17.58 5.81
C HIS A 492 22.70 -18.15 4.55
N GLN A 493 22.96 -17.53 3.39
CA GLN A 493 23.27 -18.29 2.17
C GLN A 493 24.09 -17.45 1.18
N THR A 494 25.20 -18.06 0.80
CA THR A 494 26.18 -17.73 -0.23
C THR A 494 25.61 -17.86 -1.64
N ALA A 495 25.98 -16.96 -2.55
CA ALA A 495 26.06 -17.26 -3.97
C ALA A 495 27.12 -16.37 -4.65
N GLU A 496 28.29 -16.96 -4.90
CA GLU A 496 29.23 -16.51 -5.92
C GLU A 496 28.69 -16.92 -7.30
N SER A 497 28.87 -16.07 -8.30
CA SER A 497 28.99 -16.52 -9.69
C SER A 497 29.89 -15.57 -10.47
N MET A 498 31.01 -16.13 -10.94
CA MET A 498 31.96 -15.52 -11.87
C MET A 498 31.47 -15.63 -13.31
N GLY A 499 31.87 -14.67 -14.15
CA GLY A 499 31.64 -14.70 -15.60
C GLY A 499 32.40 -13.64 -16.40
N SER A 500 33.72 -13.82 -16.51
CA SER A 500 34.57 -13.70 -17.71
C SER A 500 34.47 -12.52 -18.71
N THR A 501 35.49 -11.65 -18.66
CA THR A 501 36.40 -11.16 -19.75
C THR A 501 35.88 -10.77 -21.15
N SER A 502 36.20 -9.53 -21.62
CA SER A 502 37.15 -9.30 -22.74
C SER A 502 37.61 -7.83 -22.91
N SER A 503 38.93 -7.62 -22.88
CA SER A 503 39.81 -6.68 -23.62
C SER A 503 39.28 -5.48 -24.44
N LYS A 504 39.86 -4.28 -24.26
CA LYS A 504 40.91 -3.66 -25.13
C LYS A 504 41.24 -2.20 -24.74
N THR A 505 42.54 -1.84 -24.84
CA THR A 505 43.16 -0.51 -25.14
C THR A 505 42.79 0.68 -24.22
N GLY A 506 43.66 1.37 -23.49
CA GLY A 506 45.07 1.72 -23.73
C GLY A 506 45.14 3.19 -24.19
N GLU A 507 45.52 4.13 -23.31
CA GLU A 507 46.45 5.24 -23.58
C GLU A 507 46.63 6.16 -22.36
N ILE A 508 47.89 6.55 -22.16
CA ILE A 508 48.45 7.45 -21.16
C ILE A 508 48.95 8.66 -21.94
N LEU A 509 48.62 9.90 -21.55
CA LEU A 509 49.35 11.14 -21.87
C LEU A 509 48.88 12.20 -20.85
N SER A 510 49.69 12.69 -19.90
CA SER A 510 50.82 13.65 -19.99
C SER A 510 50.41 15.13 -19.87
N GLU A 511 51.11 15.82 -18.98
CA GLU A 511 51.08 17.24 -18.62
C GLU A 511 51.41 18.22 -19.76
N SER A 512 50.89 19.45 -19.68
CA SER A 512 51.54 20.75 -19.97
C SER A 512 50.59 21.87 -19.47
N SER A 513 50.96 22.81 -18.60
CA SER A 513 51.94 23.91 -18.65
C SER A 513 51.51 25.10 -19.50
N MET A 514 51.64 26.30 -18.89
CA MET A 514 51.66 27.66 -19.48
C MET A 514 50.28 28.28 -19.81
N GLU A 515 50.02 29.57 -19.66
CA GLU A 515 50.71 30.73 -19.07
C GLU A 515 49.64 31.83 -18.95
N ASN A 516 49.84 32.77 -18.04
CA ASN A 516 49.05 33.99 -17.91
C ASN A 516 49.39 34.94 -19.06
N ASP A 517 48.39 35.66 -19.57
CA ASP A 517 48.63 36.95 -20.21
C ASP A 517 47.61 38.00 -19.74
N ASP A 518 48.23 39.13 -19.44
CA ASP A 518 47.77 40.41 -18.94
C ASP A 518 47.19 41.22 -20.11
N ASP A 519 46.11 41.98 -19.90
CA ASP A 519 45.82 43.10 -20.79
C ASP A 519 45.08 44.21 -20.03
N THR A 520 45.80 45.32 -19.95
CA THR A 520 45.50 46.58 -19.27
C THR A 520 44.55 47.42 -20.12
N LYS A 521 43.62 48.17 -19.50
CA LYS A 521 43.18 49.47 -20.04
C LYS A 521 42.62 50.41 -18.96
N GLU A 522 43.35 51.50 -18.80
CA GLU A 522 43.06 52.79 -18.13
C GLU A 522 41.69 53.35 -18.56
N GLY A 523 40.82 53.87 -17.70
CA GLY A 523 40.87 55.14 -16.94
C GLY A 523 39.60 55.97 -17.29
N PRO A 524 39.23 57.10 -16.63
CA PRO A 524 39.84 57.79 -15.48
C PRO A 524 38.87 58.18 -14.32
N ASP A 525 39.47 58.51 -13.16
CA ASP A 525 39.29 59.68 -12.24
C ASP A 525 37.94 60.43 -12.23
N GLU A 526 37.34 60.95 -11.16
CA GLU A 526 37.59 61.31 -9.74
C GLU A 526 36.26 62.01 -9.28
N PRO A 527 36.08 62.59 -8.06
CA PRO A 527 36.61 62.27 -6.73
C PRO A 527 35.52 62.26 -5.61
N MET A 528 36.01 62.00 -4.40
CA MET A 528 35.42 62.06 -3.05
C MET A 528 34.56 63.28 -2.67
N GLU A 529 33.58 63.06 -1.78
CA GLU A 529 33.19 63.87 -0.60
C GLU A 529 32.57 62.90 0.44
N GLN A 530 33.24 62.60 1.56
CA GLN A 530 33.00 63.14 2.92
C GLN A 530 31.52 63.19 3.37
N ASP A 531 31.05 62.16 4.08
CA ASP A 531 30.80 62.15 5.55
C ASP A 531 30.42 60.73 6.03
#